data_AF-A0A817RSR2-F1
#
_entry.id   AF-A0A817RSR2-F1
#
_cell.length_a   1.000
_cell.length_b   1.000
_cell.length_c   1.000
_cell.angle_alpha   90.00
_cell.angle_beta   90.00
_cell.angle_gamma   90.00
#
_symmetry.space_group_name_H-M   'P 1'
#
loop_
_entity.id
_entity.type
_entity.pdbx_description
1 polymer ?
#
loop_
_entity_poly.entity_id
_entity_poly.type
_entity_poly.pdbx_seq_one_letter_code
_entity_poly.pdbx_strand_id
1 'polypeptide(L)'
;MKTLQREYFFLIVRIRLNQIKSSIKKAVIDLNLFKHYPSNDRQIRYQRYATRLYLILIVISVGSLSVYHLIRKRIQRKTILNPSLSKYLELSQINSIDLYCPCTSISTSYSTLISIEVHYHQLCSSYLVSSRWIAYSNSISRILGDLYDYRNHAGNQFQTLSMFCEQAQQIMNNSLSIFLKTNLFSLQVIRKNQLKSQLDSAIEDWKSSKINQFISTIDLIRNTTQGNQLMNRLNIFFQFPDDVRTILEPRIYGDCNCAFFASLCSTPMEIFAYSYILLIENFYVGCYLIDALLLSTLECFYNKI
;
A
#
# COMPACT_ATOMS: atom_id res chain seq x y z
N MET A 1 -31.28 0.47 83.74
CA MET A 1 -30.08 1.31 84.00
C MET A 1 -29.43 1.90 82.75
N LYS A 2 -29.33 1.20 81.60
CA LYS A 2 -28.65 1.72 80.39
C LYS A 2 -29.37 2.87 79.64
N THR A 3 -30.69 3.03 79.80
CA THR A 3 -31.51 4.05 79.11
C THR A 3 -31.41 5.44 79.73
N LEU A 4 -31.45 5.55 81.06
CA LEU A 4 -31.32 6.81 81.81
C LEU A 4 -29.95 7.50 81.61
N GLN A 5 -28.88 6.71 81.55
CA GLN A 5 -27.52 7.23 81.27
C GLN A 5 -27.40 7.84 79.87
N ARG A 6 -28.15 7.31 78.89
CA ARG A 6 -28.11 7.78 77.50
C ARG A 6 -28.85 9.10 77.34
N GLU A 7 -30.00 9.28 78.00
CA GLU A 7 -30.74 10.55 77.97
C GLU A 7 -29.99 11.68 78.69
N TYR A 8 -29.34 11.38 79.83
CA TYR A 8 -28.52 12.35 80.54
C TYR A 8 -27.31 12.80 79.72
N PHE A 9 -26.69 11.87 78.99
CA PHE A 9 -25.60 12.18 78.06
C PHE A 9 -26.06 13.09 76.90
N PHE A 10 -27.22 12.83 76.29
CA PHE A 10 -27.77 13.69 75.24
C PHE A 10 -28.11 15.10 75.74
N LEU A 11 -28.60 15.23 76.98
CA LEU A 11 -28.87 16.53 77.59
C LEU A 11 -27.59 17.36 77.77
N ILE A 12 -26.52 16.75 78.30
CA ILE A 12 -25.22 17.40 78.49
C ILE A 12 -24.61 17.82 77.15
N VAL A 13 -24.68 16.95 76.12
CA VAL A 13 -24.20 17.27 74.77
C VAL A 13 -24.97 18.46 74.19
N ARG A 14 -26.30 18.50 74.35
CA ARG A 14 -27.14 19.61 73.86
C ARG A 14 -26.83 20.94 74.55
N ILE A 15 -26.59 20.92 75.86
CA ILE A 15 -26.20 22.11 76.62
C ILE A 15 -24.84 22.63 76.15
N ARG A 16 -23.84 21.75 76.00
CA ARG A 16 -22.52 22.15 75.50
C ARG A 16 -22.56 22.67 74.07
N LEU A 17 -23.36 22.07 73.19
CA LEU A 17 -23.57 22.57 71.82
C LEU A 17 -24.19 23.97 71.80
N ASN A 18 -25.16 24.24 72.68
CA ASN A 18 -25.76 25.57 72.79
C ASN A 18 -24.79 26.63 73.33
N GLN A 19 -23.92 26.26 74.28
CA GLN A 19 -22.86 27.14 74.79
C GLN A 19 -21.80 27.44 73.72
N ILE A 20 -21.38 26.42 72.97
CA ILE A 20 -20.44 26.60 71.85
C ILE A 20 -21.07 27.52 70.79
N LYS A 21 -22.34 27.31 70.45
CA LYS A 21 -23.07 28.14 69.49
C LYS A 21 -23.16 29.60 69.95
N SER A 22 -23.38 29.87 71.23
CA SER A 22 -23.48 31.23 71.75
C SER A 22 -22.12 31.94 71.78
N SER A 23 -21.05 31.24 72.16
CA SER A 23 -19.67 31.77 72.14
C SER A 23 -19.20 32.09 70.72
N ILE A 24 -19.47 31.21 69.76
CA ILE A 24 -19.18 31.45 68.34
C ILE A 24 -19.96 32.65 67.82
N LYS A 25 -21.26 32.76 68.16
CA LYS A 25 -22.09 33.90 67.74
C LYS A 25 -21.52 35.24 68.24
N LYS A 26 -21.06 35.31 69.49
CA LYS A 26 -20.42 36.51 70.03
C LYS A 26 -19.10 36.82 69.31
N ALA A 27 -18.22 35.81 69.16
CA ALA A 27 -16.95 35.97 68.47
C ALA A 27 -17.11 36.46 67.02
N VAL A 28 -18.13 35.97 66.30
CA VAL A 28 -18.44 36.40 64.92
C VAL A 28 -19.02 37.81 64.86
N ILE A 29 -19.84 38.21 65.83
CA ILE A 29 -20.43 39.56 65.89
C ILE A 29 -19.38 40.62 66.20
N ASP A 30 -18.41 40.29 67.07
CA ASP A 30 -17.35 41.20 67.52
C ASP A 30 -16.10 41.17 66.62
N LEU A 31 -16.06 40.27 65.64
CA LEU A 31 -14.94 40.14 64.71
C LEU A 31 -14.78 41.40 63.85
N ASN A 32 -13.58 41.95 63.86
CA ASN A 32 -13.19 43.07 63.03
C ASN A 32 -11.78 42.83 62.48
N LEU A 33 -11.70 42.31 61.25
CA LEU A 33 -10.43 41.99 60.58
C LEU A 33 -9.68 43.25 60.14
N PHE A 34 -10.36 44.38 59.94
CA PHE A 34 -9.79 45.63 59.43
C PHE A 34 -9.55 46.66 60.54
N LYS A 35 -9.24 46.20 61.76
CA LYS A 35 -9.03 47.07 62.93
C LYS A 35 -7.75 47.91 62.74
N HIS A 36 -7.88 49.23 62.81
CA HIS A 36 -6.74 50.16 62.83
C HIS A 36 -6.89 51.18 63.97
N TYR A 37 -5.80 51.75 64.47
CA TYR A 37 -5.83 52.72 65.58
C TYR A 37 -5.14 54.02 65.19
N PRO A 38 -5.67 55.20 65.56
CA PRO A 38 -6.90 55.44 66.31
C PRO A 38 -8.15 55.37 65.41
N SER A 39 -9.24 54.76 65.91
CA SER A 39 -10.52 54.68 65.19
C SER A 39 -11.65 55.27 66.03
N ASN A 40 -12.38 56.21 65.46
CA ASN A 40 -13.61 56.77 66.03
C ASN A 40 -14.78 55.76 65.88
N ASP A 41 -15.86 55.94 66.64
CA ASP A 41 -17.01 55.01 66.66
C ASP A 41 -17.62 54.75 65.26
N ARG A 42 -17.63 55.76 64.40
CA ARG A 42 -18.06 55.62 62.99
C ARG A 42 -17.11 54.71 62.19
N GLN A 43 -15.80 54.85 62.38
CA GLN A 43 -14.79 54.03 61.70
C GLN A 43 -14.87 52.57 62.16
N ILE A 44 -15.10 52.31 63.45
CA ILE A 44 -15.31 50.94 63.97
C ILE A 44 -16.53 50.28 63.31
N ARG A 45 -17.63 51.01 63.09
CA ARG A 45 -18.80 50.50 62.37
C ARG A 45 -18.48 50.15 60.91
N TYR A 46 -17.80 51.03 60.19
CA TYR A 46 -17.36 50.76 58.81
C TYR A 46 -16.43 49.55 58.72
N GLN A 47 -15.48 49.41 59.64
CA GLN A 47 -14.57 48.27 59.69
C GLN A 47 -15.32 46.93 59.93
N ARG A 48 -16.35 46.94 60.80
CA ARG A 48 -17.23 45.78 61.00
C ARG A 48 -18.05 45.46 59.76
N TYR A 49 -18.58 46.46 59.05
CA TYR A 49 -19.30 46.23 57.78
C TYR A 49 -18.37 45.69 56.69
N ALA A 50 -17.16 46.25 56.55
CA ALA A 50 -16.14 45.77 55.62
C ALA A 50 -15.72 44.32 55.94
N THR A 51 -15.55 43.99 57.23
CA THR A 51 -15.26 42.61 57.68
C THR A 51 -16.37 41.65 57.28
N ARG A 52 -17.64 42.02 57.48
CA ARG A 52 -18.79 41.19 57.08
C ARG A 52 -18.86 41.00 55.57
N LEU A 53 -18.69 42.08 54.80
CA LEU A 53 -18.69 42.03 53.33
C LEU A 53 -17.55 41.15 52.81
N TYR A 54 -16.35 41.30 53.35
CA TYR A 54 -15.18 40.49 53.00
C TYR A 54 -15.40 39.00 53.27
N LEU A 55 -15.94 38.64 54.45
CA LEU A 55 -16.26 37.25 54.76
C LEU A 55 -17.34 36.68 53.84
N ILE A 56 -18.38 37.46 53.51
CA ILE A 56 -19.41 37.05 52.54
C ILE A 56 -18.78 36.80 51.17
N LEU A 57 -17.92 37.71 50.69
CA LEU A 57 -17.23 37.56 49.40
C LEU A 57 -16.29 36.35 49.36
N ILE A 58 -15.57 36.07 50.45
CA ILE A 58 -14.75 34.86 50.58
C ILE A 58 -15.62 33.61 50.49
N VAL A 59 -16.73 33.56 51.23
CA VAL A 59 -17.63 32.40 51.20
C VAL A 59 -18.21 32.19 49.81
N ILE A 60 -18.60 33.26 49.12
CA ILE A 60 -19.09 33.19 47.73
C ILE A 60 -17.98 32.68 46.79
N SER A 61 -16.76 33.19 46.92
CA SER A 61 -15.63 32.82 46.04
C SER A 61 -15.17 31.37 46.25
N VAL A 62 -15.07 30.93 47.51
CA VAL A 62 -14.76 29.52 47.83
C VAL A 62 -15.91 28.61 47.40
N GLY A 63 -17.15 29.06 47.58
CA GLY A 63 -18.34 28.35 47.14
C GLY A 63 -18.37 28.15 45.62
N SER A 64 -18.12 29.20 44.84
CA SER A 64 -18.10 29.11 43.37
C SER A 64 -16.99 28.20 42.85
N LEU A 65 -15.78 28.27 43.42
CA LEU A 65 -14.67 27.37 43.10
C LEU A 65 -14.99 25.90 43.44
N SER A 66 -15.64 25.67 44.58
CA SER A 66 -16.05 24.32 45.00
C SER A 66 -17.09 23.74 44.04
N VAL A 67 -18.11 24.54 43.69
CA VAL A 67 -19.13 24.14 42.71
C VAL A 67 -18.50 23.85 41.35
N TYR A 68 -17.57 24.69 40.88
CA TYR A 68 -16.85 24.45 39.64
C TYR A 68 -16.08 23.12 39.65
N HIS A 69 -15.37 22.81 40.74
CA HIS A 69 -14.66 21.54 40.89
C HIS A 69 -15.59 20.33 40.91
N LEU A 70 -16.77 20.46 41.52
CA LEU A 70 -17.77 19.39 41.57
C LEU A 70 -18.43 19.13 40.22
N ILE A 71 -18.65 20.17 39.41
CA ILE A 71 -19.32 20.06 38.10
C ILE A 71 -18.35 19.58 37.01
N ARG A 72 -17.04 19.81 37.17
CA ARG A 72 -16.04 19.45 36.16
C ARG A 72 -15.99 17.93 35.97
N LYS A 73 -16.55 17.46 34.86
CA LYS A 73 -16.42 16.06 34.42
C LYS A 73 -14.95 15.73 34.19
N ARG A 74 -14.48 14.64 34.83
CA ARG A 74 -13.11 14.14 34.65
C ARG A 74 -13.09 13.12 33.52
N ILE A 75 -12.22 13.32 32.52
CA ILE A 75 -11.95 12.31 31.51
C ILE A 75 -11.25 11.14 32.20
N GLN A 76 -11.82 9.94 32.08
CA GLN A 76 -11.23 8.71 32.59
C GLN A 76 -10.87 7.79 31.42
N ARG A 77 -9.65 7.25 31.45
CA ARG A 77 -9.27 6.18 30.52
C ARG A 77 -9.76 4.86 31.10
N LYS A 78 -10.49 4.10 30.29
CA LYS A 78 -10.90 2.73 30.60
C LYS A 78 -10.12 1.78 29.70
N THR A 79 -9.46 0.81 30.31
CA THR A 79 -8.76 -0.26 29.58
C THR A 79 -9.67 -1.48 29.52
N ILE A 80 -9.87 -2.02 28.32
CA ILE A 80 -10.60 -3.25 28.08
C ILE A 80 -9.57 -4.29 27.63
N LEU A 81 -9.47 -5.39 28.37
CA LEU A 81 -8.55 -6.48 28.04
C LEU A 81 -9.19 -7.37 26.97
N ASN A 82 -8.43 -7.71 25.93
CA ASN A 82 -8.83 -8.61 24.83
C ASN A 82 -10.24 -8.32 24.27
N PRO A 83 -10.50 -7.09 23.77
CA PRO A 83 -11.81 -6.75 23.23
C PRO A 83 -12.14 -7.61 22.00
N SER A 84 -13.41 -7.96 21.82
CA SER A 84 -13.87 -8.55 20.56
C SER A 84 -13.75 -7.55 19.42
N LEU A 85 -13.66 -8.04 18.18
CA LEU A 85 -13.67 -7.18 16.99
C LEU A 85 -14.92 -6.28 16.94
N SER A 86 -16.09 -6.84 17.26
CA SER A 86 -17.33 -6.06 17.33
C SER A 86 -17.24 -4.93 18.35
N LYS A 87 -16.63 -5.16 19.51
CA LYS A 87 -16.47 -4.13 20.53
C LYS A 87 -15.48 -3.05 20.12
N TYR A 88 -14.39 -3.43 19.47
CA TYR A 88 -13.45 -2.47 18.89
C TYR A 88 -14.14 -1.58 17.84
N LEU A 89 -14.92 -2.17 16.93
CA LEU A 89 -15.62 -1.43 15.89
C LEU A 89 -16.66 -0.46 16.46
N GLU A 90 -17.43 -0.88 17.46
CA GLU A 90 -18.37 -0.02 18.18
C GLU A 90 -17.66 1.18 18.82
N LEU A 91 -16.56 0.94 19.54
CA LEU A 91 -15.78 2.01 20.19
C LEU A 91 -15.10 2.94 19.18
N SER A 92 -14.63 2.37 18.06
CA SER A 92 -14.01 3.13 16.97
C SER A 92 -15.00 4.07 16.29
N GLN A 93 -16.29 3.73 16.24
CA GLN A 93 -17.33 4.63 15.73
C GLN A 93 -17.65 5.78 16.70
N ILE A 94 -17.57 5.54 18.01
CA ILE A 94 -17.90 6.54 19.03
C ILE A 94 -16.76 7.56 19.19
N ASN A 95 -15.51 7.12 19.28
CA ASN A 95 -14.36 8.02 19.41
C ASN A 95 -13.09 7.42 18.79
N SER A 96 -12.86 7.68 17.51
CA SER A 96 -11.73 7.10 16.77
C SER A 96 -10.36 7.71 17.10
N ILE A 97 -10.31 8.92 17.67
CA ILE A 97 -9.04 9.67 17.86
C ILE A 97 -8.30 9.18 19.11
N ASP A 98 -9.04 8.91 20.20
CA ASP A 98 -8.45 8.53 21.49
C ASP A 98 -8.39 7.00 21.71
N LEU A 99 -8.81 6.21 20.71
CA LEU A 99 -8.83 4.74 20.81
C LEU A 99 -7.44 4.16 20.51
N TYR A 100 -6.78 3.65 21.54
CA TYR A 100 -5.50 2.96 21.43
C TYR A 100 -5.67 1.46 21.67
N CYS A 101 -5.42 0.65 20.65
CA CYS A 101 -5.48 -0.81 20.71
C CYS A 101 -4.15 -1.40 20.22
N PRO A 102 -3.22 -1.73 21.11
CA PRO A 102 -1.93 -2.31 20.72
C PRO A 102 -2.12 -3.72 20.16
N CYS A 103 -1.30 -4.09 19.18
CA CYS A 103 -1.28 -5.44 18.65
C CYS A 103 -0.50 -6.39 19.58
N THR A 104 -0.95 -7.64 19.70
CA THR A 104 -0.19 -8.70 20.38
C THR A 104 1.00 -9.17 19.55
N SER A 105 0.83 -9.22 18.22
CA SER A 105 1.91 -9.41 17.26
C SER A 105 2.06 -8.16 16.40
N ILE A 106 3.28 -7.64 16.30
CA ILE A 106 3.58 -6.45 15.49
C ILE A 106 3.77 -6.77 14.00
N SER A 107 3.82 -8.05 13.64
CA SER A 107 4.15 -8.52 12.30
C SER A 107 3.11 -9.54 11.86
N THR A 108 2.52 -9.31 10.69
CA THR A 108 1.51 -10.20 10.10
C THR A 108 1.81 -10.38 8.62
N SER A 109 1.96 -11.61 8.17
CA SER A 109 2.22 -11.93 6.76
C SER A 109 1.01 -11.60 5.90
N TYR A 110 1.24 -11.04 4.70
CA TYR A 110 0.16 -10.75 3.74
C TYR A 110 -0.70 -11.97 3.40
N SER A 111 -0.12 -13.16 3.37
CA SER A 111 -0.83 -14.44 3.15
C SER A 111 -2.01 -14.69 4.11
N THR A 112 -1.97 -14.09 5.30
CA THR A 112 -3.05 -14.23 6.30
C THR A 112 -4.19 -13.23 6.08
N LEU A 113 -3.96 -12.18 5.29
CA LEU A 113 -4.87 -11.06 5.09
C LEU A 113 -5.54 -11.09 3.72
N ILE A 114 -4.82 -11.58 2.70
CA ILE A 114 -5.25 -11.54 1.29
C ILE A 114 -4.96 -12.85 0.58
N SER A 115 -5.74 -13.12 -0.48
CA SER A 115 -5.47 -14.16 -1.47
C SER A 115 -5.46 -13.52 -2.85
N ILE A 116 -4.49 -13.91 -3.68
CA ILE A 116 -4.29 -13.37 -5.03
C ILE A 116 -4.24 -14.54 -5.99
N GLU A 117 -5.07 -14.47 -7.04
CA GLU A 117 -5.07 -15.40 -8.16
C GLU A 117 -4.52 -14.68 -9.40
N VAL A 118 -3.53 -15.30 -10.06
CA VAL A 118 -2.89 -14.73 -11.25
C VAL A 118 -3.44 -15.41 -12.49
N HIS A 119 -4.03 -14.63 -13.38
CA HIS A 119 -4.46 -15.09 -14.70
C HIS A 119 -3.47 -14.65 -15.76
N TYR A 120 -2.94 -15.62 -16.50
CA TYR A 120 -2.03 -15.38 -17.61
C TYR A 120 -2.82 -15.16 -18.91
N HIS A 121 -2.18 -14.47 -19.86
CA HIS A 121 -2.77 -14.28 -21.18
C HIS A 121 -3.01 -15.64 -21.87
N GLN A 122 -4.17 -15.82 -22.52
CA GLN A 122 -4.61 -17.09 -23.14
C GLN A 122 -3.57 -17.67 -24.10
N LEU A 123 -2.84 -16.79 -24.79
CA LEU A 123 -1.70 -17.12 -25.64
C LEU A 123 -0.67 -18.05 -24.97
N CYS A 124 -0.36 -17.83 -23.69
CA CYS A 124 0.64 -18.60 -22.96
C CYS A 124 0.20 -20.02 -22.59
N SER A 125 -1.08 -20.34 -22.82
CA SER A 125 -1.63 -21.70 -22.75
C SER A 125 -2.11 -22.22 -24.11
N SER A 126 -1.94 -21.43 -25.18
CA SER A 126 -2.43 -21.76 -26.51
C SER A 126 -1.57 -22.81 -27.21
N TYR A 127 -2.09 -23.32 -28.33
CA TYR A 127 -1.32 -24.24 -29.17
C TYR A 127 -0.05 -23.59 -29.76
N LEU A 128 -0.04 -22.26 -29.95
CA LEU A 128 1.04 -21.53 -30.61
C LEU A 128 2.36 -21.50 -29.81
N VAL A 129 2.31 -21.67 -28.50
CA VAL A 129 3.52 -21.77 -27.64
C VAL A 129 3.85 -23.22 -27.28
N SER A 130 3.09 -24.19 -27.80
CA SER A 130 3.35 -25.60 -27.52
C SER A 130 4.57 -26.11 -28.29
N SER A 131 5.31 -27.06 -27.67
CA SER A 131 6.44 -27.73 -28.32
C SER A 131 6.04 -28.40 -29.64
N ARG A 132 4.79 -28.87 -29.76
CA ARG A 132 4.26 -29.50 -30.98
C ARG A 132 4.14 -28.50 -32.13
N TRP A 133 3.61 -27.31 -31.88
CA TRP A 133 3.50 -26.26 -32.90
C TRP A 133 4.86 -25.72 -33.31
N ILE A 134 5.76 -25.51 -32.34
CA ILE A 134 7.13 -25.06 -32.61
C ILE A 134 7.86 -26.10 -33.47
N ALA A 135 7.78 -27.39 -33.12
CA ALA A 135 8.39 -28.47 -33.90
C ALA A 135 7.80 -28.57 -35.31
N TYR A 136 6.48 -28.43 -35.46
CA TYR A 136 5.82 -28.38 -36.76
C TYR A 136 6.28 -27.17 -37.60
N SER A 137 6.35 -25.99 -36.99
CA SER A 137 6.79 -24.76 -37.66
C SER A 137 8.24 -24.87 -38.14
N ASN A 138 9.10 -25.53 -37.35
CA ASN A 138 10.48 -25.81 -37.74
C ASN A 138 10.59 -26.86 -38.86
N SER A 139 9.68 -27.84 -38.93
CA SER A 139 9.74 -28.91 -39.95
C SER A 139 9.21 -28.49 -41.32
N ILE A 140 8.34 -27.47 -41.37
CA ILE A 140 7.82 -26.91 -42.63
C ILE A 140 8.76 -25.85 -43.26
N SER A 141 9.90 -25.56 -42.63
CA SER A 141 10.94 -24.70 -43.21
C SER A 141 11.34 -25.23 -44.59
N ARG A 142 11.25 -24.38 -45.61
CA ARG A 142 11.49 -24.79 -47.00
C ARG A 142 12.94 -24.54 -47.41
N ILE A 143 13.39 -25.37 -48.34
CA ILE A 143 14.68 -25.24 -49.05
C ILE A 143 14.76 -23.94 -49.89
N LEU A 144 13.63 -23.29 -50.18
CA LEU A 144 13.61 -21.97 -50.80
C LEU A 144 14.22 -20.98 -49.80
N GLY A 145 15.48 -20.61 -50.02
CA GLY A 145 16.28 -19.76 -49.14
C GLY A 145 15.83 -18.30 -49.08
N ASP A 146 14.53 -18.03 -49.29
CA ASP A 146 13.98 -16.69 -49.22
C ASP A 146 13.96 -16.20 -47.76
N LEU A 147 14.51 -15.01 -47.55
CA LEU A 147 14.62 -14.38 -46.25
C LEU A 147 13.27 -13.95 -45.69
N TYR A 148 12.31 -13.63 -46.55
CA TYR A 148 11.00 -13.11 -46.15
C TYR A 148 9.97 -14.22 -45.94
N ASP A 149 10.31 -15.46 -46.28
CA ASP A 149 9.41 -16.59 -46.09
C ASP A 149 9.18 -16.87 -44.60
N TYR A 150 7.94 -16.69 -44.17
CA TYR A 150 7.45 -16.97 -42.83
C TYR A 150 7.90 -18.33 -42.30
N ARG A 151 7.87 -19.37 -43.15
CA ARG A 151 8.17 -20.75 -42.73
C ARG A 151 9.62 -20.93 -42.29
N ASN A 152 10.52 -20.01 -42.64
CA ASN A 152 11.92 -20.04 -42.23
C ASN A 152 12.14 -19.46 -40.82
N HIS A 153 11.18 -18.68 -40.31
CA HIS A 153 11.34 -17.92 -39.07
C HIS A 153 10.26 -18.21 -38.03
N ALA A 154 9.11 -18.72 -38.46
CA ALA A 154 7.94 -18.97 -37.62
C ALA A 154 8.29 -19.76 -36.36
N GLY A 155 9.03 -20.87 -36.51
CA GLY A 155 9.40 -21.71 -35.38
C GLY A 155 10.24 -20.97 -34.34
N ASN A 156 11.21 -20.15 -34.77
CA ASN A 156 12.01 -19.33 -33.87
C ASN A 156 11.16 -18.26 -33.18
N GLN A 157 10.22 -17.61 -33.89
CA GLN A 157 9.35 -16.60 -33.31
C GLN A 157 8.40 -17.18 -32.25
N PHE A 158 7.77 -18.32 -32.54
CA PHE A 158 6.92 -19.01 -31.55
C PHE A 158 7.73 -19.58 -30.38
N GLN A 159 8.97 -20.01 -30.62
CA GLN A 159 9.87 -20.39 -29.54
C GLN A 159 10.20 -19.20 -28.64
N THR A 160 10.52 -18.03 -29.20
CA THR A 160 10.74 -16.80 -28.42
C THR A 160 9.49 -16.40 -27.65
N LEU A 161 8.32 -16.53 -28.25
CA LEU A 161 7.05 -16.27 -27.58
C LEU A 161 6.78 -17.22 -26.41
N SER A 162 7.07 -18.51 -26.57
CA SER A 162 7.02 -19.50 -25.48
C SER A 162 7.96 -19.12 -24.34
N MET A 163 9.19 -18.73 -24.66
CA MET A 163 10.17 -18.27 -23.67
C MET A 163 9.67 -17.04 -22.90
N PHE A 164 9.04 -16.07 -23.58
CA PHE A 164 8.44 -14.90 -22.91
C PHE A 164 7.30 -15.30 -21.97
N CYS A 165 6.44 -16.22 -22.39
CA CYS A 165 5.36 -16.75 -21.55
C CYS A 165 5.90 -17.47 -20.31
N GLU A 166 6.89 -18.36 -20.48
CA GLU A 166 7.53 -19.08 -19.38
C GLU A 166 8.19 -18.12 -18.39
N GLN A 167 8.94 -17.13 -18.89
CA GLN A 167 9.60 -16.13 -18.04
C GLN A 167 8.61 -15.26 -17.28
N ALA A 168 7.54 -14.79 -17.93
CA ALA A 168 6.48 -14.04 -17.27
C ALA A 168 5.82 -14.85 -16.14
N GLN A 169 5.51 -16.13 -16.39
CA GLN A 169 4.93 -17.02 -15.38
C GLN A 169 5.90 -17.26 -14.22
N GLN A 170 7.18 -17.52 -14.48
CA GLN A 170 8.18 -17.71 -13.44
C GLN A 170 8.35 -16.47 -12.56
N ILE A 171 8.48 -15.28 -13.18
CA ILE A 171 8.61 -14.02 -12.45
C ILE A 171 7.39 -13.78 -11.55
N MET A 172 6.18 -13.99 -12.09
CA MET A 172 4.94 -13.77 -11.33
C MET A 172 4.79 -14.79 -10.20
N ASN A 173 4.94 -16.09 -10.47
CA ASN A 173 4.79 -17.14 -9.45
C ASN A 173 5.82 -17.00 -8.31
N ASN A 174 7.08 -16.76 -8.65
CA ASN A 174 8.14 -16.59 -7.66
C ASN A 174 7.91 -15.32 -6.82
N SER A 175 7.58 -14.21 -7.48
CA SER A 175 7.37 -12.95 -6.78
C SER A 175 6.11 -12.93 -5.94
N LEU A 176 5.04 -13.62 -6.36
CA LEU A 176 3.82 -13.77 -5.57
C LEU A 176 4.10 -14.53 -4.27
N SER A 177 4.84 -15.64 -4.34
CA SER A 177 5.27 -16.40 -3.16
C SER A 177 6.05 -15.55 -2.16
N ILE A 178 6.94 -14.68 -2.67
CA ILE A 178 7.72 -13.74 -1.83
C ILE A 178 6.81 -12.64 -1.26
N PHE A 179 5.96 -12.04 -2.09
CA PHE A 179 5.04 -10.98 -1.69
C PHE A 179 4.11 -11.44 -0.57
N LEU A 180 3.46 -12.60 -0.72
CA LEU A 180 2.57 -13.14 0.30
C LEU A 180 3.28 -13.48 1.61
N LYS A 181 4.58 -13.85 1.57
CA LYS A 181 5.41 -14.06 2.77
C LYS A 181 5.92 -12.77 3.41
N THR A 182 5.80 -11.64 2.72
CA THR A 182 6.21 -10.34 3.26
C THR A 182 5.26 -9.92 4.38
N ASN A 183 5.81 -9.26 5.40
CA ASN A 183 5.07 -8.88 6.59
C ASN A 183 4.59 -7.42 6.53
N LEU A 184 3.34 -7.22 6.91
CA LEU A 184 2.79 -5.94 7.31
C LEU A 184 3.13 -5.70 8.79
N PHE A 185 3.73 -4.55 9.08
CA PHE A 185 4.12 -4.17 10.43
C PHE A 185 3.15 -3.15 11.02
N SER A 186 2.65 -3.41 12.23
CA SER A 186 1.83 -2.44 12.95
C SER A 186 1.90 -2.62 14.45
N LEU A 187 2.09 -1.52 15.17
CA LEU A 187 2.08 -1.49 16.64
C LEU A 187 0.66 -1.45 17.22
N GLN A 188 -0.33 -1.08 16.41
CA GLN A 188 -1.73 -0.95 16.80
C GLN A 188 -2.68 -1.44 15.72
N VAL A 189 -3.92 -1.70 16.09
CA VAL A 189 -4.95 -2.13 15.14
C VAL A 189 -5.12 -1.08 14.04
N ILE A 190 -4.92 -1.49 12.78
CA ILE A 190 -5.14 -0.66 11.60
C ILE A 190 -6.63 -0.65 11.28
N ARG A 191 -7.19 0.53 11.02
CA ARG A 191 -8.59 0.67 10.60
C ARG A 191 -8.81 -0.03 9.25
N LYS A 192 -9.98 -0.65 9.06
CA LYS A 192 -10.33 -1.41 7.84
C LYS A 192 -10.02 -0.65 6.54
N ASN A 193 -10.41 0.62 6.44
CA ASN A 193 -10.20 1.42 5.23
C ASN A 193 -8.71 1.72 4.98
N GLN A 194 -7.95 1.96 6.06
CA GLN A 194 -6.51 2.18 5.95
C GLN A 194 -5.78 0.89 5.57
N LEU A 195 -6.17 -0.24 6.18
CA LEU A 195 -5.64 -1.56 5.82
C LEU A 195 -5.90 -1.86 4.35
N LYS A 196 -7.15 -1.66 3.88
CA LYS A 196 -7.49 -1.83 2.46
C LYS A 196 -6.64 -0.94 1.56
N SER A 197 -6.53 0.35 1.86
CA SER A 197 -5.73 1.27 1.06
C SER A 197 -4.24 0.90 1.02
N GLN A 198 -3.67 0.44 2.14
CA GLN A 198 -2.28 -0.02 2.19
C GLN A 198 -2.07 -1.30 1.38
N LEU A 199 -3.01 -2.26 1.47
CA LEU A 199 -2.97 -3.50 0.69
C LEU A 199 -3.11 -3.22 -0.80
N ASP A 200 -4.09 -2.40 -1.20
CA ASP A 200 -4.31 -2.04 -2.60
C ASP A 200 -3.05 -1.35 -3.18
N SER A 201 -2.44 -0.41 -2.44
CA SER A 201 -1.18 0.23 -2.85
C SER A 201 -0.05 -0.79 -2.98
N ALA A 202 0.14 -1.66 -1.98
CA ALA A 202 1.19 -2.67 -2.00
C ALA A 202 1.05 -3.66 -3.17
N ILE A 203 -0.19 -4.02 -3.53
CA ILE A 203 -0.48 -4.90 -4.67
C ILE A 203 -0.16 -4.20 -5.99
N GLU A 204 -0.57 -2.93 -6.16
CA GLU A 204 -0.26 -2.18 -7.39
C GLU A 204 1.24 -1.90 -7.54
N ASP A 205 1.93 -1.55 -6.45
CA ASP A 205 3.38 -1.37 -6.44
C ASP A 205 4.10 -2.69 -6.79
N TRP A 206 3.66 -3.81 -6.22
CA TRP A 206 4.18 -5.13 -6.57
C TRP A 206 3.97 -5.45 -8.06
N LYS A 207 2.74 -5.30 -8.55
CA LYS A 207 2.38 -5.56 -9.95
C LYS A 207 3.20 -4.71 -10.92
N SER A 208 3.23 -3.39 -10.70
CA SER A 208 3.99 -2.45 -11.53
C SER A 208 5.48 -2.76 -11.52
N SER A 209 6.05 -3.03 -10.34
CA SER A 209 7.45 -3.42 -10.21
C SER A 209 7.80 -4.67 -11.03
N LYS A 210 6.91 -5.69 -11.05
CA LYS A 210 7.16 -6.93 -11.80
C LYS A 210 7.00 -6.76 -13.30
N ILE A 211 6.02 -5.97 -13.75
CA ILE A 211 5.89 -5.61 -15.16
C ILE A 211 7.14 -4.86 -15.63
N ASN A 212 7.58 -3.85 -14.88
CA ASN A 212 8.77 -3.07 -15.23
C ASN A 212 10.05 -3.91 -15.22
N GLN A 213 10.16 -4.88 -14.31
CA GLN A 213 11.28 -5.82 -14.28
C GLN A 213 11.32 -6.67 -15.56
N PHE A 214 10.17 -7.15 -16.03
CA PHE A 214 10.08 -7.92 -17.27
C PHE A 214 10.43 -7.08 -18.50
N ILE A 215 9.86 -5.88 -18.61
CA ILE A 215 10.19 -4.92 -19.69
C ILE A 215 11.69 -4.59 -19.69
N SER A 216 12.25 -4.28 -18.53
CA SER A 216 13.69 -3.97 -18.39
C SER A 216 14.57 -5.15 -18.80
N THR A 217 14.12 -6.38 -18.59
CA THR A 217 14.83 -7.59 -19.03
C THR A 217 14.85 -7.69 -20.55
N ILE A 218 13.69 -7.45 -21.20
CA ILE A 218 13.59 -7.42 -22.66
C ILE A 218 14.48 -6.29 -23.22
N ASP A 219 14.40 -5.09 -22.66
CA ASP A 219 15.20 -3.94 -23.11
C ASP A 219 16.69 -4.17 -22.91
N LEU A 220 17.09 -4.81 -21.80
CA LEU A 220 18.48 -5.21 -21.60
C LEU A 220 18.94 -6.16 -22.69
N ILE A 221 18.14 -7.18 -23.06
CA ILE A 221 18.48 -8.10 -24.14
C ILE A 221 18.61 -7.36 -25.47
N ARG A 222 17.67 -6.48 -25.79
CA ARG A 222 17.67 -5.69 -27.03
C ARG A 222 18.90 -4.77 -27.11
N ASN A 223 19.14 -3.99 -26.07
CA ASN A 223 20.27 -3.07 -25.98
C ASN A 223 21.61 -3.82 -26.00
N THR A 224 21.71 -4.96 -25.33
CA THR A 224 22.93 -5.79 -25.34
C THR A 224 23.17 -6.40 -26.72
N THR A 225 22.12 -6.86 -27.40
CA THR A 225 22.21 -7.44 -28.75
C THR A 225 22.68 -6.40 -29.76
N GLN A 226 22.13 -5.18 -29.69
CA GLN A 226 22.47 -4.07 -30.57
C GLN A 226 23.85 -3.48 -30.26
N GLY A 227 24.12 -3.19 -28.99
CA GLY A 227 25.38 -2.58 -28.56
C GLY A 227 26.61 -3.45 -28.81
N ASN A 228 26.43 -4.78 -28.79
CA ASN A 228 27.50 -5.73 -29.14
C ASN A 228 27.45 -6.19 -30.61
N GLN A 229 26.52 -5.65 -31.43
CA GLN A 229 26.33 -6.02 -32.83
C GLN A 229 26.30 -7.54 -33.05
N LEU A 230 25.55 -8.27 -32.22
CA LEU A 230 25.55 -9.73 -32.25
C LEU A 230 25.09 -10.24 -33.62
N MET A 231 26.01 -10.85 -34.35
CA MET A 231 25.80 -11.34 -35.71
C MET A 231 24.91 -12.58 -35.71
N ASN A 232 23.89 -12.56 -36.55
CA ASN A 232 22.97 -13.67 -36.75
C ASN A 232 22.51 -13.71 -38.22
N ARG A 233 21.89 -14.81 -38.65
CA ARG A 233 21.48 -14.98 -40.05
C ARG A 233 20.49 -13.92 -40.55
N LEU A 234 19.79 -13.23 -39.66
CA LEU A 234 18.83 -12.17 -39.97
C LEU A 234 19.48 -10.80 -40.15
N ASN A 235 20.64 -10.51 -39.56
CA ASN A 235 21.29 -9.19 -39.71
C ASN A 235 22.47 -9.17 -40.69
N ILE A 236 23.03 -10.33 -41.02
CA ILE A 236 24.13 -10.46 -41.98
C ILE A 236 23.87 -11.60 -42.98
N PHE A 237 24.52 -11.51 -44.14
CA PHE A 237 24.66 -12.62 -45.06
C PHE A 237 26.08 -12.72 -45.62
N PHE A 238 26.44 -13.91 -46.06
CA PHE A 238 27.71 -14.18 -46.70
C PHE A 238 27.54 -14.07 -48.21
N GLN A 239 28.36 -13.25 -48.84
CA GLN A 239 28.52 -13.22 -50.28
C GLN A 239 29.84 -13.89 -50.64
N PHE A 240 29.79 -14.75 -51.65
CA PHE A 240 30.95 -15.44 -52.21
C PHE A 240 31.17 -14.89 -53.62
N PRO A 241 31.81 -13.72 -53.78
CA PRO A 241 32.05 -13.14 -55.09
C PRO A 241 32.93 -14.05 -55.97
N ASP A 242 33.88 -14.78 -55.37
CA ASP A 242 34.70 -15.80 -56.02
C ASP A 242 35.01 -16.95 -55.03
N ASP A 243 35.66 -18.02 -55.49
CA ASP A 243 36.01 -19.22 -54.69
C ASP A 243 36.94 -18.97 -53.48
N VAL A 244 37.54 -17.77 -53.37
CA VAL A 244 38.57 -17.47 -52.35
C VAL A 244 38.11 -16.39 -51.36
N ARG A 245 37.11 -15.57 -51.73
CA ARG A 245 36.70 -14.40 -50.94
C ARG A 245 35.32 -14.61 -50.36
N THR A 246 35.18 -14.35 -49.07
CA THR A 246 33.88 -14.28 -48.39
C THR A 246 33.70 -12.87 -47.87
N ILE A 247 32.64 -12.19 -48.29
CA ILE A 247 32.27 -10.87 -47.82
C ILE A 247 31.07 -11.02 -46.88
N LEU A 248 31.17 -10.37 -45.73
CA LEU A 248 30.06 -10.21 -44.80
C LEU A 248 29.33 -8.93 -45.14
N GLU A 249 28.10 -9.06 -45.60
CA GLU A 249 27.25 -7.92 -45.91
C GLU A 249 26.08 -7.84 -44.93
N PRO A 250 25.70 -6.62 -44.49
CA PRO A 250 24.52 -6.45 -43.68
C PRO A 250 23.27 -6.74 -44.51
N ARG A 251 22.27 -7.36 -43.89
CA ARG A 251 20.97 -7.53 -44.54
C ARG A 251 20.23 -6.20 -44.68
N ILE A 252 19.36 -6.16 -45.67
CA ILE A 252 18.48 -5.03 -45.93
C ILE A 252 17.04 -5.57 -45.88
N TYR A 253 16.19 -4.93 -45.08
CA TYR A 253 14.74 -5.19 -45.01
C TYR A 253 14.02 -3.94 -45.50
N GLY A 254 13.38 -4.02 -46.67
CA GLY A 254 12.85 -2.84 -47.37
C GLY A 254 13.97 -1.85 -47.69
N ASP A 255 13.85 -0.61 -47.22
CA ASP A 255 14.90 0.43 -47.34
C ASP A 255 15.83 0.51 -46.11
N CYS A 256 15.75 -0.45 -45.19
CA CYS A 256 16.46 -0.40 -43.91
C CYS A 256 17.64 -1.36 -43.86
N ASN A 257 18.85 -0.83 -43.62
CA ASN A 257 20.08 -1.60 -43.54
C ASN A 257 20.45 -1.95 -42.08
N CYS A 258 20.66 -3.25 -41.82
CA CYS A 258 20.97 -3.78 -40.50
C CYS A 258 22.29 -3.27 -39.89
N ALA A 259 23.20 -2.69 -40.66
CA ALA A 259 24.42 -2.09 -40.12
C ALA A 259 24.16 -0.77 -39.37
N PHE A 260 23.11 -0.04 -39.72
CA PHE A 260 22.87 1.32 -39.23
C PHE A 260 21.65 1.43 -38.31
N PHE A 261 20.55 0.75 -38.66
CA PHE A 261 19.25 0.91 -37.97
C PHE A 261 18.60 -0.43 -37.59
N ALA A 262 19.42 -1.38 -37.15
CA ALA A 262 19.03 -2.78 -36.95
C ALA A 262 17.71 -3.01 -36.17
N SER A 263 17.44 -2.20 -35.14
CA SER A 263 16.26 -2.35 -34.28
C SER A 263 14.93 -1.89 -34.89
N LEU A 264 15.00 -1.05 -35.93
CA LEU A 264 13.84 -0.51 -36.65
C LEU A 264 13.63 -1.22 -37.99
N CYS A 265 14.64 -1.94 -38.47
CA CYS A 265 14.60 -2.66 -39.72
C CYS A 265 13.71 -3.90 -39.61
N SER A 266 12.51 -3.81 -40.18
CA SER A 266 11.59 -4.93 -40.30
C SER A 266 10.75 -4.82 -41.57
N THR A 267 10.27 -5.95 -42.06
CA THR A 267 9.32 -6.02 -43.18
C THR A 267 8.30 -7.13 -42.89
N PRO A 268 7.05 -7.03 -43.40
CA PRO A 268 6.08 -8.11 -43.28
C PRO A 268 6.62 -9.42 -43.85
N MET A 269 6.29 -10.53 -43.20
CA MET A 269 6.60 -11.87 -43.70
C MET A 269 5.61 -12.30 -44.78
N GLU A 270 6.09 -13.17 -45.64
CA GLU A 270 5.35 -13.69 -46.79
C GLU A 270 5.40 -15.21 -46.82
N ILE A 271 4.49 -15.84 -47.56
CA ILE A 271 4.56 -17.27 -47.88
C ILE A 271 4.75 -17.38 -49.38
N PHE A 272 5.92 -17.88 -49.79
CA PHE A 272 6.22 -18.13 -51.20
C PHE A 272 5.67 -19.48 -51.64
N ALA A 273 4.56 -19.49 -52.36
CA ALA A 273 4.11 -20.66 -53.11
C ALA A 273 4.65 -20.60 -54.55
N TYR A 274 4.74 -21.75 -55.22
CA TYR A 274 5.29 -21.83 -56.58
C TYR A 274 4.66 -20.87 -57.60
N SER A 275 3.43 -20.39 -57.34
CA SER A 275 2.66 -19.54 -58.26
C SER A 275 2.09 -18.26 -57.63
N TYR A 276 2.32 -18.02 -56.34
CA TYR A 276 1.81 -16.81 -55.66
C TYR A 276 2.58 -16.51 -54.37
N ILE A 277 2.55 -15.24 -53.97
CA ILE A 277 3.07 -14.74 -52.70
C ILE A 277 1.86 -14.38 -51.83
N LEU A 278 1.80 -14.93 -50.62
CA LEU A 278 0.77 -14.57 -49.64
C LEU A 278 1.41 -13.77 -48.52
N LEU A 279 1.00 -12.51 -48.38
CA LEU A 279 1.41 -11.65 -47.27
C LEU A 279 0.78 -12.14 -45.96
N ILE A 280 1.56 -12.21 -44.88
CA ILE A 280 1.04 -12.40 -43.53
C ILE A 280 0.95 -11.02 -42.89
N GLU A 281 -0.26 -10.46 -42.90
CA GLU A 281 -0.50 -9.14 -42.32
C GLU A 281 -0.10 -9.09 -40.85
N ASN A 282 0.51 -7.97 -40.46
CA ASN A 282 0.93 -7.68 -39.10
C ASN A 282 1.89 -8.71 -38.49
N PHE A 283 2.63 -9.47 -39.29
CA PHE A 283 3.64 -10.41 -38.80
C PHE A 283 4.98 -10.18 -39.51
N TYR A 284 6.03 -9.86 -38.77
CA TYR A 284 7.23 -9.22 -39.31
C TYR A 284 8.49 -10.06 -39.13
N VAL A 285 9.43 -9.91 -40.07
CA VAL A 285 10.84 -10.31 -39.98
C VAL A 285 11.71 -9.06 -39.93
N GLY A 286 12.88 -9.14 -39.29
CA GLY A 286 13.80 -8.01 -39.20
C GLY A 286 15.19 -8.44 -38.75
N CYS A 287 16.11 -7.48 -38.60
CA CYS A 287 17.51 -7.77 -38.25
C CYS A 287 17.65 -8.51 -36.90
N TYR A 288 16.73 -8.25 -35.98
CA TYR A 288 16.62 -8.94 -34.71
C TYR A 288 15.23 -9.54 -34.51
N LEU A 289 15.22 -10.81 -34.12
CA LEU A 289 14.01 -11.60 -33.92
C LEU A 289 13.05 -10.97 -32.89
N ILE A 290 13.61 -10.46 -31.78
CA ILE A 290 12.82 -9.85 -30.70
C ILE A 290 12.15 -8.56 -31.16
N ASP A 291 12.88 -7.68 -31.86
CA ASP A 291 12.33 -6.43 -32.37
C ASP A 291 11.19 -6.70 -33.36
N ALA A 292 11.40 -7.65 -34.29
CA ALA A 292 10.37 -8.05 -35.25
C ALA A 292 9.15 -8.70 -34.58
N LEU A 293 9.36 -9.55 -33.56
CA LEU A 293 8.27 -10.17 -32.80
C LEU A 293 7.44 -9.14 -32.02
N LEU A 294 8.08 -8.14 -31.41
CA LEU A 294 7.38 -7.08 -30.67
C LEU A 294 6.55 -6.16 -31.57
N LEU A 295 6.93 -6.02 -32.84
CA LEU A 295 6.15 -5.31 -33.87
C LEU A 295 5.01 -6.18 -34.43
N SER A 296 5.09 -7.50 -34.25
CA SER A 296 4.12 -8.43 -34.81
C SER A 296 2.87 -8.57 -33.92
N THR A 297 1.76 -8.91 -34.56
CA THR A 297 0.51 -9.32 -33.94
C THR A 297 0.18 -10.76 -34.34
N LEU A 298 -0.63 -11.44 -33.53
CA LEU A 298 -1.05 -12.81 -33.78
C LEU A 298 -2.46 -12.88 -34.37
N GLU A 299 -2.91 -11.83 -35.06
CA GLU A 299 -4.26 -11.70 -35.61
C GLU A 299 -4.60 -12.88 -36.55
N CYS A 300 -3.67 -13.25 -37.45
CA CYS A 300 -3.84 -14.42 -38.34
C CYS A 300 -4.00 -15.75 -37.59
N PHE A 301 -3.61 -15.81 -36.31
CA PHE A 301 -3.64 -17.02 -35.49
C PHE A 301 -4.71 -16.98 -34.40
N TYR A 302 -5.59 -15.97 -34.39
CA TYR A 302 -6.55 -15.75 -33.31
C TYR A 302 -7.43 -16.99 -33.02
N ASN A 303 -7.87 -17.71 -34.06
CA ASN A 303 -8.67 -18.94 -33.93
C ASN A 303 -7.92 -20.13 -33.29
N LYS A 304 -6.62 -19.97 -32.98
CA LYS A 304 -5.76 -20.97 -32.36
C LYS A 304 -5.26 -20.55 -30.96
N ILE A 305 -5.68 -19.37 -30.49
CA ILE A 305 -5.49 -18.86 -29.13
C ILE A 305 -6.69 -19.28 -28.29
#